data_AF-A0A959I2U7-F1
#
_entry.id   AF-A0A959I2U7-F1
#
_cell.length_a   1.000
_cell.length_b   1.000
_cell.length_c   1.000
_cell.angle_alpha   90.00
_cell.angle_beta   90.00
_cell.angle_gamma   90.00
#
_symmetry.space_group_name_H-M   'P 1'
#
loop_
_entity.id
_entity.type
_entity.pdbx_description
1 polymer ?
#
loop_
_entity_poly.entity_id
_entity_poly.type
_entity_poly.pdbx_seq_one_letter_code
_entity_poly.pdbx_strand_id
1 'polypeptide(L)'
;KESGQPVQVLTCSALQPSGMAEVWKNVVDFQQSVTASGYFEERRRQQAAFWLEESIQRQLREWFDRHPEVRTAWPEVRQKVAQGEWSSFKGAAYLLDLFKQ
;
A
#
# COMPACT_ATOMS: atom_id res chain seq x y z
N LYS A 1 13.21 12.32 -0.84
CA LYS A 1 13.38 13.77 -0.55
C LYS A 1 12.02 14.36 -0.22
N GLU A 2 11.91 15.23 0.77
CA GLU A 2 10.65 15.92 1.10
C GLU A 2 10.38 17.10 0.14
N SER A 3 9.17 17.65 0.14
CA SER A 3 8.75 18.74 -0.75
C SER A 3 9.42 20.08 -0.45
N GLY A 4 10.04 20.22 0.74
CA GLY A 4 10.62 21.48 1.21
C GLY A 4 9.58 22.57 1.52
N GLN A 5 8.28 22.24 1.46
CA GLN A 5 7.21 23.17 1.82
C GLN A 5 6.81 22.98 3.30
N PRO A 6 6.64 24.07 4.06
CA PRO A 6 6.16 23.96 5.44
C PRO A 6 4.72 23.45 5.47
N VAL A 7 4.44 22.54 6.39
CA VAL A 7 3.09 22.00 6.59
C VAL A 7 2.23 23.03 7.31
N GLN A 8 1.14 23.44 6.69
CA GLN A 8 0.17 24.39 7.27
C GLN A 8 -0.93 23.62 8.00
N VAL A 9 -1.34 24.12 9.17
CA VAL A 9 -2.44 23.56 9.96
C VAL A 9 -3.59 24.57 9.94
N LEU A 10 -4.73 24.17 9.39
CA LEU A 10 -5.92 24.99 9.22
C LEU A 10 -7.13 24.31 9.88
N THR A 11 -8.08 25.09 10.38
CA THR A 11 -9.37 24.59 10.89
C THR A 11 -10.44 24.76 9.82
N CYS A 12 -11.34 23.78 9.70
CA CYS A 12 -12.50 23.85 8.82
C CYS A 12 -13.66 23.05 9.43
N SER A 13 -14.89 23.36 9.01
CA SER A 13 -16.07 22.57 9.36
C SER A 13 -16.93 22.31 8.14
N ALA A 14 -17.20 21.03 7.88
CA ALA A 14 -18.12 20.62 6.82
C ALA A 14 -19.58 20.80 7.25
N LEU A 15 -19.87 20.65 8.55
CA LEU A 15 -21.21 20.82 9.13
C LEU A 15 -21.61 22.30 9.26
N GLN A 16 -20.63 23.16 9.54
CA GLN A 16 -20.78 24.61 9.56
C GLN A 16 -19.82 25.16 8.49
N PRO A 17 -20.30 25.38 7.25
CA PRO A 17 -19.45 25.70 6.10
C PRO A 17 -18.48 26.86 6.39
N SER A 18 -17.26 26.51 6.78
CA SER A 18 -16.22 27.45 7.22
C SER A 18 -14.85 26.84 7.02
N GLY A 19 -13.85 27.67 6.69
CA GLY A 19 -12.46 27.24 6.49
C GLY A 19 -12.19 26.47 5.19
N MET A 20 -13.22 26.10 4.42
CA MET A 20 -13.07 25.29 3.19
C MET A 20 -12.37 26.06 2.06
N ALA A 21 -12.65 27.37 1.94
CA ALA A 21 -12.02 28.20 0.92
C ALA A 21 -10.52 28.37 1.20
N GLU A 22 -10.16 28.52 2.46
CA GLU A 22 -8.79 28.65 2.94
C GLU A 22 -8.01 27.34 2.76
N VAL A 23 -8.63 26.20 3.07
CA VAL A 23 -8.06 24.87 2.80
C VAL A 23 -7.83 24.69 1.29
N TRP A 24 -8.81 25.03 0.46
CA TRP A 24 -8.67 24.89 -1.00
C TRP A 24 -7.55 25.78 -1.55
N LYS A 25 -7.49 27.04 -1.10
CA LYS A 25 -6.40 27.96 -1.44
C LYS A 25 -5.04 27.36 -1.07
N ASN A 26 -4.92 26.81 0.14
CA ASN A 26 -3.68 26.18 0.60
C ASN A 26 -3.26 24.97 -0.26
N VAL A 27 -4.22 24.14 -0.67
CA VAL A 27 -3.96 23.01 -1.60
C VAL A 27 -3.42 23.51 -2.95
N VAL A 28 -4.04 24.55 -3.52
CA VAL A 28 -3.61 25.14 -4.80
C VAL A 28 -2.23 25.77 -4.69
N ASP A 29 -1.99 26.56 -3.63
CA ASP A 29 -0.69 27.20 -3.39
C ASP A 29 0.43 26.16 -3.23
N PHE A 30 0.16 25.07 -2.49
CA PHE A 30 1.08 23.95 -2.35
C PHE A 30 1.35 23.29 -3.71
N GLN A 31 0.30 22.96 -4.48
CA GLN A 31 0.43 22.34 -5.81
C GLN A 31 1.31 23.17 -6.74
N GLN A 32 1.07 24.49 -6.81
CA GLN A 32 1.86 25.39 -7.64
C GLN A 32 3.34 25.36 -7.23
N SER A 33 3.62 25.46 -5.93
CA SER A 33 4.98 25.45 -5.39
C SER A 33 5.72 24.14 -5.66
N VAL A 34 5.09 22.99 -5.45
CA VAL A 34 5.72 21.68 -5.71
C VAL A 34 5.84 21.35 -7.19
N THR A 35 5.00 21.95 -8.04
CA THR A 35 5.11 21.82 -9.50
C THR A 35 6.27 22.66 -10.02
N ALA A 36 6.39 23.92 -9.57
CA ALA A 36 7.47 24.82 -9.97
C ALA A 36 8.86 24.30 -9.57
N SER A 37 8.96 23.58 -8.44
CA SER A 37 10.22 22.95 -8.01
C SER A 37 10.54 21.63 -8.72
N GLY A 38 9.66 21.13 -9.60
CA GLY A 38 9.79 19.82 -10.26
C GLY A 38 9.55 18.61 -9.35
N TYR A 39 9.31 18.85 -8.05
CA TYR A 39 9.06 17.81 -7.06
C TYR A 39 7.81 16.99 -7.36
N PHE A 40 6.75 17.64 -7.87
CA PHE A 40 5.47 16.99 -8.17
C PHE A 40 5.63 15.82 -9.15
N GLU A 41 6.30 16.05 -10.28
CA GLU A 41 6.52 15.04 -11.30
C GLU A 41 7.45 13.92 -10.83
N GLU A 42 8.49 14.27 -10.08
CA GLU A 42 9.38 13.28 -9.48
C GLU A 42 8.64 12.37 -8.50
N ARG A 43 7.80 12.95 -7.63
CA ARG A 43 6.97 12.17 -6.71
C ARG A 43 5.95 11.30 -7.43
N ARG A 44 5.31 11.79 -8.50
CA ARG A 44 4.39 10.98 -9.30
C ARG A 44 5.09 9.77 -9.93
N ARG A 45 6.30 9.94 -10.48
CA ARG A 45 7.08 8.81 -11.02
C ARG A 45 7.41 7.78 -9.95
N GLN A 46 7.86 8.22 -8.77
CA GLN A 46 8.14 7.34 -7.64
C GLN A 46 6.88 6.59 -7.19
N GLN A 47 5.74 7.29 -7.09
CA GLN A 47 4.45 6.68 -6.75
C GLN A 47 3.99 5.69 -7.80
N ALA A 48 4.18 5.96 -9.09
CA ALA A 48 3.81 5.04 -10.15
C ALA A 48 4.62 3.73 -10.08
N ALA A 49 5.94 3.83 -9.84
CA ALA A 49 6.79 2.65 -9.63
C ALA A 49 6.36 1.86 -8.39
N PHE A 50 6.08 2.54 -7.27
CA PHE A 50 5.57 1.91 -6.07
C PHE A 50 4.24 1.18 -6.32
N TRP A 51 3.27 1.85 -6.97
CA TRP A 51 1.96 1.25 -7.26
C TRP A 51 2.05 0.06 -8.22
N LEU A 52 3.03 0.03 -9.12
CA LEU A 52 3.30 -1.13 -9.96
C LEU A 52 3.68 -2.35 -9.10
N GLU A 53 4.66 -2.19 -8.21
CA GLU A 53 5.11 -3.27 -7.32
C GLU A 53 3.99 -3.73 -6.38
N GLU A 54 3.27 -2.80 -5.74
CA GLU A 54 2.13 -3.11 -4.86
C GLU A 54 1.01 -3.85 -5.60
N SER A 55 0.72 -3.46 -6.85
CA SER A 55 -0.32 -4.11 -7.64
C SER A 55 0.04 -5.56 -7.97
N ILE A 56 1.31 -5.83 -8.28
CA ILE A 56 1.82 -7.19 -8.50
C ILE A 56 1.71 -7.99 -7.20
N GLN A 57 2.20 -7.47 -6.08
CA GLN A 57 2.16 -8.16 -4.79
C GLN A 57 0.72 -8.49 -4.37
N ARG A 58 -0.20 -7.54 -4.52
CA ARG A 58 -1.63 -7.75 -4.23
C ARG A 58 -2.22 -8.84 -5.11
N GLN A 59 -1.97 -8.82 -6.42
CA GLN A 59 -2.51 -9.87 -7.28
C GLN A 59 -1.91 -11.24 -7.02
N LEU A 60 -0.60 -11.32 -6.78
CA LEU A 60 0.03 -12.58 -6.42
C LEU A 60 -0.57 -13.14 -5.13
N ARG A 61 -0.82 -12.29 -4.13
CA ARG A 61 -1.49 -12.69 -2.88
C ARG A 61 -2.92 -13.17 -3.12
N GLU A 62 -3.70 -12.43 -3.92
CA GLU A 62 -5.07 -12.81 -4.25
C GLU A 62 -5.14 -14.15 -5.01
N TRP A 63 -4.23 -14.37 -5.96
CA TRP A 63 -4.14 -15.63 -6.70
C TRP A 63 -3.74 -16.78 -5.79
N PHE A 64 -2.74 -16.57 -4.94
CA PHE A 64 -2.29 -17.55 -3.97
C PHE A 64 -3.42 -17.97 -3.01
N ASP A 65 -4.15 -17.00 -2.45
CA ASP A 65 -5.27 -17.27 -1.53
C ASP A 65 -6.45 -17.99 -2.21
N ARG A 66 -6.64 -17.77 -3.51
CA ARG A 66 -7.70 -18.40 -4.31
C ARG A 66 -7.28 -19.75 -4.90
N HIS A 67 -6.01 -20.11 -4.86
CA HIS A 67 -5.51 -21.36 -5.42
C HIS A 67 -6.12 -22.57 -4.67
N PRO A 68 -6.84 -23.49 -5.36
CA PRO A 68 -7.62 -24.55 -4.69
C PRO A 68 -6.79 -25.42 -3.75
N GLU A 69 -5.59 -25.83 -4.17
CA GLU A 69 -4.72 -26.69 -3.37
C GLU A 69 -4.14 -25.96 -2.16
N VAL A 70 -3.73 -24.71 -2.33
CA VAL A 70 -3.22 -23.86 -1.24
C VAL A 70 -4.32 -23.64 -0.21
N ARG A 71 -5.53 -23.28 -0.68
CA ARG A 71 -6.69 -23.05 0.19
C ARG A 71 -7.06 -24.31 0.98
N THR A 72 -6.94 -25.48 0.37
CA THR A 72 -7.21 -26.77 1.01
C THR A 72 -6.15 -27.11 2.05
N ALA A 73 -4.87 -26.91 1.73
CA ALA A 73 -3.75 -27.23 2.62
C ALA A 73 -3.54 -26.20 3.75
N TRP A 74 -4.00 -24.96 3.58
CA TRP A 74 -3.72 -23.83 4.49
C TRP A 74 -4.04 -24.10 5.97
N PRO A 75 -5.21 -24.65 6.36
CA PRO A 75 -5.53 -24.86 7.76
C PRO A 75 -4.57 -25.84 8.44
N GLU A 76 -4.25 -26.95 7.78
CA GLU A 76 -3.35 -27.98 8.29
C GLU A 76 -1.92 -27.45 8.44
N VAL A 77 -1.42 -26.76 7.40
CA VAL A 77 -0.07 -26.18 7.42
C VAL A 77 0.05 -25.14 8.55
N ARG A 78 -0.96 -24.29 8.74
CA ARG A 78 -0.95 -23.33 9.86
C ARG A 78 -0.95 -24.02 11.22
N GLN A 79 -1.71 -25.11 11.37
CA GLN A 79 -1.73 -25.88 12.61
C GLN A 79 -0.37 -26.52 12.92
N LYS A 80 0.26 -27.17 11.92
CA LYS A 80 1.60 -27.76 12.04
C LYS A 80 2.67 -26.75 12.43
N VAL A 81 2.58 -25.52 11.89
CA VAL A 81 3.49 -24.42 12.29
C VAL A 81 3.21 -23.95 13.72
N ALA A 82 1.94 -23.76 14.09
CA ALA A 82 1.58 -23.31 15.44
C ALA A 82 1.97 -24.31 16.55
N GLN A 83 1.95 -25.61 16.23
CA GLN A 83 2.35 -26.69 17.14
C GLN A 83 3.87 -26.94 17.16
N GLY A 84 4.65 -26.24 16.32
CA GLY A 84 6.10 -26.40 16.23
C GLY A 84 6.56 -27.64 15.45
N GLU A 85 5.64 -28.39 14.83
CA GLU A 85 5.98 -29.54 14.00
C GLU A 85 6.70 -29.11 12.72
N TRP A 86 6.28 -27.98 12.14
CA TRP A 86 6.90 -27.35 10.99
C TRP A 86 7.44 -25.96 11.35
N SER A 87 8.60 -25.59 10.79
CA SER A 87 9.04 -24.20 10.85
C SER A 87 8.18 -23.32 9.93
N SER A 88 8.13 -22.02 10.22
CA SER A 88 7.45 -21.03 9.36
C SER A 88 7.95 -21.08 7.91
N PHE A 89 9.26 -21.24 7.70
CA PHE A 89 9.87 -21.36 6.38
C PHE A 89 9.46 -22.65 5.65
N LYS A 90 9.36 -23.79 6.36
CA LYS A 90 8.90 -25.05 5.76
C LYS A 90 7.44 -24.95 5.30
N GLY A 91 6.56 -24.39 6.14
CA GLY A 91 5.16 -24.19 5.79
C GLY A 91 4.98 -23.25 4.59
N ALA A 92 5.74 -22.14 4.56
CA ALA A 92 5.72 -21.23 3.43
C ALA A 92 6.21 -21.89 2.13
N ALA A 93 7.33 -22.61 2.16
CA ALA A 93 7.88 -23.30 0.99
C ALA A 93 6.88 -24.33 0.43
N TYR A 94 6.27 -25.14 1.30
CA TYR A 94 5.29 -26.14 0.90
C TYR A 94 4.07 -25.51 0.20
N LEU A 95 3.50 -24.45 0.78
CA LEU A 95 2.35 -23.77 0.17
C LEU A 95 2.73 -23.07 -1.15
N LEU A 96 3.94 -22.51 -1.25
CA LEU A 96 4.46 -21.94 -2.49
C LEU A 96 4.67 -23.00 -3.57
N ASP A 97 5.07 -24.22 -3.22
CA ASP A 97 5.23 -25.30 -4.17
C ASP A 97 3.87 -25.83 -4.67
N LEU A 98 2.83 -25.86 -3.82
CA LEU A 98 1.46 -26.11 -4.26
C LEU A 98 0.92 -25.03 -5.20
N PHE A 99 1.37 -23.78 -5.04
CA PHE A 99 0.95 -22.68 -5.93
C PHE A 99 1.63 -22.71 -7.31
N LYS A 100 2.79 -23.34 -7.44
CA LYS A 100 3.56 -23.43 -8.70
C LYS A 100 3.14 -24.59 -9.60
N GLN A 101 2.38 -25.55 -9.07
CA GLN A 101 1.85 -26.70 -9.80
C GLN A 101 0.63 -26.30 -10.61
#